data_AF-A0A2V5V8P4-F1
#
_entry.id   AF-A0A2V5V8P4-F1
#
_cell.length_a   1.000
_cell.length_b   1.000
_cell.length_c   1.000
_cell.angle_alpha   90.00
_cell.angle_beta   90.00
_cell.angle_gamma   90.00
#
_symmetry.space_group_name_H-M   'P 1'
#
loop_
_entity.id
_entity.type
_entity.pdbx_description
1 polymer ?
#
loop_
_entity_poly.entity_id
_entity_poly.type
_entity_poly.pdbx_seq_one_letter_code
_entity_poly.pdbx_strand_id
1 'polypeptide(L)'
;MKTKTLPLRNLISCAPCRLALLLIPAALACFALSPAARAVCQEGCLTNQNTVLGDDALLNNTGPNNTAVGFDALFSNTTGHENTAVGSRALSNNTTGQLNTAVGEGTLTNDSSGLFNTAIGGAALFSNQTGSANVAVGTFALFNNTSSFNTAIGDFALSQNTTGFDNTATGREGARKQHYRWQ
;
A
#
# COMPACT_ATOMS: atom_id res chain seq x y z
N MET A 1 -35.52 48.47 -42.20
CA MET A 1 -34.70 47.43 -41.52
C MET A 1 -35.28 46.07 -41.82
N LYS A 2 -34.64 45.24 -42.66
CA LYS A 2 -35.01 43.83 -42.85
C LYS A 2 -33.90 42.98 -42.22
N THR A 3 -34.17 42.40 -41.06
CA THR A 3 -33.35 41.39 -40.42
C THR A 3 -33.40 40.11 -41.26
N LYS A 4 -32.31 39.79 -41.95
CA LYS A 4 -32.13 38.49 -42.61
C LYS A 4 -31.80 37.46 -41.53
N THR A 5 -32.77 36.64 -41.14
CA THR A 5 -32.51 35.37 -40.46
C THR A 5 -31.88 34.42 -41.48
N LEU A 6 -30.60 34.08 -41.28
CA LEU A 6 -29.91 33.05 -42.07
C LEU A 6 -30.53 31.69 -41.74
N PRO A 7 -31.03 30.92 -42.73
CA PRO A 7 -31.57 29.60 -42.48
C PRO A 7 -30.45 28.65 -42.07
N LEU A 8 -30.65 27.91 -40.98
CA LEU A 8 -29.72 26.91 -40.40
C LEU A 8 -29.25 25.82 -41.39
N ARG A 9 -29.84 25.75 -42.60
CA ARG A 9 -29.54 24.74 -43.63
C ARG A 9 -28.15 24.87 -44.27
N ASN A 10 -27.47 26.01 -44.14
CA ASN A 10 -26.17 26.24 -44.79
C ASN A 10 -24.94 25.81 -43.98
N LEU A 11 -25.10 25.33 -42.74
CA LEU A 11 -23.98 24.82 -41.94
C LEU A 11 -23.60 23.35 -42.25
N ILE A 12 -24.39 22.64 -43.09
CA ILE A 12 -24.27 21.18 -43.31
C ILE A 12 -23.81 20.83 -44.74
N SER A 13 -23.44 21.82 -45.57
CA SER A 13 -23.07 21.60 -46.97
C SER A 13 -21.59 21.31 -47.21
N CYS A 14 -20.73 21.41 -46.19
CA CYS A 14 -19.31 21.11 -46.34
C CYS A 14 -19.05 19.61 -46.04
N ALA A 15 -18.59 18.85 -47.04
CA ALA A 15 -18.20 17.45 -46.89
C ALA A 15 -17.29 17.18 -45.66
N PRO A 16 -16.27 18.01 -45.33
CA PRO A 16 -15.49 17.83 -44.12
C PRO A 16 -16.28 18.07 -42.82
N CYS A 17 -17.31 18.94 -42.80
CA CYS A 17 -18.19 19.09 -41.64
C CYS A 17 -19.06 17.86 -41.39
N ARG A 18 -19.55 17.18 -42.43
CA ARG A 18 -20.32 15.94 -42.28
C ARG A 18 -19.47 14.79 -41.76
N LEU A 19 -18.22 14.72 -42.24
CA LEU A 19 -17.26 13.72 -41.79
C LEU A 19 -16.87 13.96 -40.32
N ALA A 20 -16.63 15.21 -39.93
CA ALA A 20 -16.36 15.58 -38.54
C ALA A 20 -17.55 15.27 -37.61
N LEU A 21 -18.79 15.48 -38.07
CA LEU A 21 -20.00 15.21 -37.29
C LEU A 21 -20.19 13.72 -36.95
N LEU A 22 -19.63 12.81 -37.76
CA LEU A 22 -19.68 11.37 -37.53
C LEU A 22 -18.42 10.83 -36.85
N LEU A 23 -17.24 11.36 -37.20
CA LEU A 23 -15.96 10.90 -36.65
C LEU A 23 -15.72 11.35 -35.22
N ILE A 24 -16.19 12.54 -34.83
CA ILE A 24 -16.02 13.03 -33.45
C ILE A 24 -16.80 12.17 -32.45
N PRO A 25 -18.11 11.89 -32.62
CA PRO A 25 -18.84 10.99 -31.72
C PRO A 25 -18.30 9.57 -31.74
N ALA A 26 -17.86 9.06 -32.91
CA ALA A 26 -17.27 7.74 -33.02
C ALA A 26 -15.94 7.65 -32.26
N ALA A 27 -15.07 8.66 -32.36
CA ALA A 27 -13.84 8.74 -31.60
C ALA A 27 -14.12 8.86 -30.09
N LEU A 28 -15.06 9.71 -29.67
CA LEU A 28 -15.47 9.80 -28.26
C LEU A 28 -16.07 8.48 -27.74
N ALA A 29 -16.84 7.77 -28.56
CA ALA A 29 -17.35 6.45 -28.21
C ALA A 29 -16.20 5.44 -28.07
N CYS A 30 -15.21 5.45 -28.97
CA CYS A 30 -14.02 4.61 -28.86
C CYS A 30 -13.23 4.90 -27.58
N PHE A 31 -13.07 6.16 -27.17
CA PHE A 31 -12.46 6.50 -25.89
C PHE A 31 -13.31 6.00 -24.72
N ALA A 32 -14.62 6.25 -24.72
CA ALA A 32 -15.52 5.82 -23.63
C ALA A 32 -15.65 4.29 -23.49
N LEU A 33 -15.55 3.55 -24.61
CA LEU A 33 -15.63 2.10 -24.68
C LEU A 33 -14.26 1.43 -24.52
N SER A 34 -13.15 2.18 -24.62
CA SER A 34 -11.82 1.61 -24.43
C SER A 34 -11.62 1.25 -22.96
N PRO A 35 -11.21 0.00 -22.66
CA PRO A 35 -10.83 -0.37 -21.30
C PRO A 35 -9.69 0.49 -20.74
N ALA A 36 -8.85 1.05 -21.62
CA ALA A 36 -7.70 1.88 -21.28
C ALA A 36 -8.04 3.35 -20.95
N ALA A 37 -9.17 3.91 -21.41
CA ALA A 37 -9.56 5.30 -21.13
C ALA A 37 -10.75 5.43 -20.17
N ARG A 38 -11.32 4.30 -19.71
CA ARG A 38 -12.08 4.30 -18.45
C ARG A 38 -11.08 4.59 -17.34
N ALA A 39 -11.20 5.75 -16.71
CA ALA A 39 -10.75 5.91 -15.33
C ALA A 39 -11.56 4.90 -14.50
N VAL A 40 -11.10 3.65 -14.46
CA VAL A 40 -11.47 2.71 -13.41
C VAL A 40 -11.10 3.43 -12.13
N CYS A 41 -12.01 3.47 -11.16
CA CYS A 41 -11.65 3.92 -9.82
C CYS A 41 -10.57 2.98 -9.29
N GLN A 42 -9.31 3.30 -9.55
CA GLN A 42 -8.15 2.67 -8.93
C GLN A 42 -8.08 3.07 -7.45
N GLU A 43 -8.72 4.19 -7.08
CA GLU A 43 -8.67 4.78 -5.75
C GLU A 43 -10.02 4.55 -5.06
N GLY A 44 -10.16 3.42 -4.35
CA GLY A 44 -11.18 3.27 -3.29
C GLY A 44 -12.54 2.66 -3.63
N CYS A 45 -12.76 2.03 -4.80
CA CYS A 45 -14.01 1.29 -5.08
C CYS A 45 -13.90 -0.23 -4.90
N LEU A 46 -13.07 -0.70 -3.97
CA LEU A 46 -13.18 -2.06 -3.46
C LEU A 46 -14.30 -2.07 -2.40
N THR A 47 -15.30 -2.92 -2.58
CA THR A 47 -16.56 -3.00 -1.81
C THR A 47 -16.39 -3.47 -0.36
N ASN A 48 -15.19 -3.36 0.19
CA ASN A 48 -14.74 -3.96 1.44
C ASN A 48 -13.99 -2.96 2.33
N GLN A 49 -14.25 -1.65 2.16
CA GLN A 49 -13.67 -0.57 2.99
C GLN A 49 -12.13 -0.51 2.97
N ASN A 50 -11.53 -0.81 1.82
CA ASN A 50 -10.08 -0.65 1.63
C ASN A 50 -9.71 0.73 1.08
N THR A 51 -8.55 1.24 1.49
CA THR A 51 -7.90 2.43 0.91
C THR A 51 -6.69 1.98 0.10
N VAL A 52 -6.60 2.37 -1.17
CA VAL A 52 -5.54 1.90 -2.10
C VAL A 52 -4.95 3.08 -2.87
N LEU A 53 -3.62 3.21 -2.84
CA LEU A 53 -2.86 4.16 -3.64
C LEU A 53 -1.50 3.55 -4.00
N GLY A 54 -1.27 3.22 -5.27
CA GLY A 54 -0.01 2.64 -5.73
C GLY A 54 -0.22 1.55 -6.78
N ASP A 55 0.83 1.30 -7.56
CA ASP A 55 0.85 0.21 -8.53
C ASP A 55 0.92 -1.14 -7.82
N ASP A 56 0.10 -2.10 -8.28
CA ASP A 56 -0.09 -3.45 -7.72
C ASP A 56 -0.43 -3.55 -6.22
N ALA A 57 -0.78 -2.42 -5.57
CA ALA A 57 -1.24 -2.41 -4.19
C ALA A 57 -2.56 -3.19 -4.03
N LEU A 58 -2.61 -4.10 -3.05
CA LEU A 58 -3.76 -4.99 -2.78
C LEU A 58 -4.22 -5.86 -3.96
N LEU A 59 -3.36 -6.15 -4.94
CA LEU A 59 -3.74 -6.87 -6.16
C LEU A 59 -4.47 -8.20 -5.90
N ASN A 60 -4.03 -8.99 -4.92
CA ASN A 60 -4.63 -10.29 -4.58
C ASN A 60 -5.65 -10.26 -3.43
N ASN A 61 -5.98 -9.08 -2.90
CA ASN A 61 -6.76 -8.91 -1.69
C ASN A 61 -8.21 -9.36 -1.82
N THR A 62 -8.65 -10.25 -0.91
CA THR A 62 -10.06 -10.59 -0.69
C THR A 62 -10.60 -10.14 0.68
N GLY A 63 -9.75 -9.65 1.59
CA GLY A 63 -10.11 -9.19 2.93
C GLY A 63 -10.51 -7.70 3.04
N PRO A 64 -11.34 -7.32 4.02
CA PRO A 64 -11.79 -5.93 4.21
C PRO A 64 -10.83 -5.06 5.06
N ASN A 65 -11.12 -3.76 5.14
CA ASN A 65 -10.54 -2.79 6.07
C ASN A 65 -9.00 -2.63 6.00
N ASN A 66 -8.40 -2.76 4.82
CA ASN A 66 -6.97 -2.59 4.63
C ASN A 66 -6.64 -1.21 4.04
N THR A 67 -5.55 -0.59 4.51
CA THR A 67 -4.95 0.60 3.89
C THR A 67 -3.64 0.20 3.23
N ALA A 68 -3.49 0.39 1.92
CA ALA A 68 -2.27 0.11 1.18
C ALA A 68 -1.85 1.32 0.35
N VAL A 69 -0.68 1.89 0.67
CA VAL A 69 -0.12 3.06 0.01
C VAL A 69 1.33 2.78 -0.38
N GLY A 70 1.60 2.61 -1.67
CA GLY A 70 2.92 2.33 -2.23
C GLY A 70 2.93 1.19 -3.23
N PHE A 71 4.01 1.10 -4.02
CA PHE A 71 4.25 0.00 -4.96
C PHE A 71 4.29 -1.36 -4.21
N ASP A 72 3.50 -2.35 -4.64
CA ASP A 72 3.39 -3.69 -4.04
C ASP A 72 2.94 -3.73 -2.56
N ALA A 73 2.35 -2.65 -2.03
CA ALA A 73 1.85 -2.65 -0.66
C ALA A 73 0.69 -3.67 -0.52
N LEU A 74 0.80 -4.60 0.43
CA LEU A 74 -0.17 -5.69 0.63
C LEU A 74 -0.47 -6.54 -0.64
N PHE A 75 0.49 -6.67 -1.55
CA PHE A 75 0.33 -7.38 -2.83
C PHE A 75 -0.29 -8.78 -2.73
N SER A 76 0.21 -9.61 -1.79
CA SER A 76 -0.21 -11.01 -1.62
C SER A 76 -1.34 -11.21 -0.61
N ASN A 77 -1.90 -10.13 -0.05
CA ASN A 77 -2.94 -10.26 0.97
C ASN A 77 -4.11 -11.06 0.42
N THR A 78 -4.60 -12.05 1.17
CA THR A 78 -5.79 -12.82 0.78
C THR A 78 -6.93 -12.43 1.70
N THR A 79 -7.11 -13.12 2.83
CA THR A 79 -8.19 -12.88 3.80
C THR A 79 -7.81 -11.98 4.98
N GLY A 80 -6.56 -11.53 5.03
CA GLY A 80 -6.09 -10.57 6.04
C GLY A 80 -6.90 -9.26 6.02
N HIS A 81 -7.17 -8.71 7.19
CA HIS A 81 -7.98 -7.50 7.36
C HIS A 81 -7.39 -6.58 8.43
N GLU A 82 -7.82 -5.32 8.39
CA GLU A 82 -7.41 -4.30 9.37
C GLU A 82 -5.89 -4.05 9.38
N ASN A 83 -5.23 -4.24 8.23
CA ASN A 83 -3.82 -3.92 8.05
C ASN A 83 -3.62 -2.51 7.48
N THR A 84 -2.58 -1.83 7.93
CA THR A 84 -2.11 -0.55 7.37
C THR A 84 -0.70 -0.75 6.82
N ALA A 85 -0.52 -0.61 5.51
CA ALA A 85 0.75 -0.72 4.81
C ALA A 85 1.03 0.58 4.05
N VAL A 86 2.06 1.32 4.47
CA VAL A 86 2.46 2.59 3.85
C VAL A 86 3.95 2.55 3.53
N GLY A 87 4.29 2.40 2.26
CA GLY A 87 5.64 2.26 1.75
C GLY A 87 5.72 1.22 0.65
N SER A 88 6.79 1.25 -0.15
CA SER A 88 7.00 0.22 -1.17
C SER A 88 7.23 -1.13 -0.50
N ARG A 89 6.49 -2.17 -0.96
CA ARG A 89 6.54 -3.55 -0.45
C ARG A 89 6.26 -3.71 1.05
N ALA A 90 5.61 -2.73 1.67
CA ALA A 90 5.12 -2.87 3.03
C ALA A 90 4.07 -3.99 3.09
N LEU A 91 4.26 -4.98 3.97
CA LEU A 91 3.40 -6.17 4.11
C LEU A 91 3.13 -6.95 2.79
N SER A 92 4.05 -6.91 1.82
CA SER A 92 3.77 -7.46 0.47
C SER A 92 3.47 -8.97 0.44
N ASN A 93 4.01 -9.75 1.40
CA ASN A 93 3.79 -11.19 1.47
C ASN A 93 2.76 -11.61 2.54
N ASN A 94 2.04 -10.65 3.15
CA ASN A 94 0.95 -10.99 4.06
C ASN A 94 -0.11 -11.78 3.32
N THR A 95 -0.62 -12.87 3.91
CA THR A 95 -1.70 -13.66 3.31
C THR A 95 -2.95 -13.62 4.16
N THR A 96 -2.82 -13.92 5.46
CA THR A 96 -3.94 -14.02 6.41
C THR A 96 -3.75 -13.18 7.67
N GLY A 97 -2.59 -12.55 7.86
CA GLY A 97 -2.29 -11.71 9.00
C GLY A 97 -3.21 -10.49 9.09
N GLN A 98 -3.47 -10.04 10.30
CA GLN A 98 -4.48 -9.04 10.64
C GLN A 98 -3.93 -8.06 11.66
N LEU A 99 -4.51 -6.86 11.68
CA LEU A 99 -4.20 -5.84 12.70
C LEU A 99 -2.71 -5.45 12.72
N ASN A 100 -2.05 -5.49 11.57
CA ASN A 100 -0.66 -5.08 11.43
C ASN A 100 -0.55 -3.63 10.92
N THR A 101 0.39 -2.87 11.46
CA THR A 101 0.77 -1.54 10.98
C THR A 101 2.21 -1.60 10.48
N ALA A 102 2.42 -1.35 9.18
CA ALA A 102 3.72 -1.32 8.52
C ALA A 102 3.91 0.03 7.82
N VAL A 103 4.87 0.82 8.29
CA VAL A 103 5.16 2.13 7.71
C VAL A 103 6.65 2.23 7.39
N GLY A 104 6.99 2.29 6.11
CA GLY A 104 8.36 2.28 5.59
C GLY A 104 8.50 1.36 4.39
N GLU A 105 9.59 1.53 3.64
CA GLU A 105 9.94 0.61 2.56
C GLU A 105 10.40 -0.73 3.15
N GLY A 106 9.88 -1.84 2.61
CA GLY A 106 10.24 -3.19 3.04
C GLY A 106 9.77 -3.58 4.45
N THR A 107 8.92 -2.78 5.09
CA THR A 107 8.48 -3.04 6.47
C THR A 107 7.52 -4.23 6.52
N LEU A 108 7.77 -5.20 7.42
CA LEU A 108 6.97 -6.43 7.55
C LEU A 108 6.81 -7.22 6.24
N THR A 109 7.75 -7.11 5.28
CA THR A 109 7.62 -7.72 3.95
C THR A 109 7.33 -9.22 3.97
N ASN A 110 7.96 -9.99 4.87
CA ASN A 110 7.78 -11.44 4.93
C ASN A 110 6.73 -11.91 5.93
N ASP A 111 5.95 -11.01 6.54
CA ASP A 111 4.87 -11.43 7.44
C ASP A 111 3.81 -12.15 6.63
N SER A 112 3.48 -13.39 6.99
CA SER A 112 2.54 -14.24 6.24
C SER A 112 1.21 -14.40 6.96
N SER A 113 1.25 -14.49 8.29
CA SER A 113 0.09 -14.71 9.15
C SER A 113 0.23 -14.10 10.55
N GLY A 114 1.26 -13.28 10.80
CA GLY A 114 1.46 -12.58 12.06
C GLY A 114 0.33 -11.60 12.35
N LEU A 115 0.08 -11.39 13.64
CA LEU A 115 -1.02 -10.56 14.13
C LEU A 115 -0.50 -9.45 15.04
N PHE A 116 -1.16 -8.30 15.05
CA PHE A 116 -0.91 -7.23 16.01
C PHE A 116 0.53 -6.68 16.00
N ASN A 117 1.22 -6.72 14.86
CA ASN A 117 2.56 -6.15 14.73
C ASN A 117 2.48 -4.65 14.40
N THR A 118 3.27 -3.83 15.09
CA THR A 118 3.46 -2.41 14.75
C THR A 118 4.90 -2.19 14.36
N ALA A 119 5.15 -1.88 13.10
CA ALA A 119 6.46 -1.68 12.52
C ALA A 119 6.54 -0.32 11.80
N ILE A 120 7.46 0.53 12.21
CA ILE A 120 7.67 1.87 11.65
C ILE A 120 9.16 2.07 11.41
N GLY A 121 9.56 2.24 10.15
CA GLY A 121 10.95 2.34 9.73
C GLY A 121 11.26 1.38 8.58
N GLY A 122 12.22 1.76 7.73
CA GLY A 122 12.63 0.93 6.60
C GLY A 122 13.09 -0.45 7.05
N ALA A 123 12.51 -1.50 6.46
CA ALA A 123 12.78 -2.89 6.75
C ALA A 123 12.64 -3.29 8.25
N ALA A 124 11.86 -2.55 9.05
CA ALA A 124 11.51 -3.00 10.39
C ALA A 124 10.70 -4.31 10.31
N LEU A 125 11.02 -5.29 11.17
CA LEU A 125 10.40 -6.62 11.18
C LEU A 125 10.41 -7.37 9.83
N PHE A 126 11.39 -7.09 8.96
CA PHE A 126 11.45 -7.64 7.59
C PHE A 126 11.30 -9.17 7.50
N SER A 127 11.94 -9.92 8.40
CA SER A 127 11.94 -11.39 8.38
C SER A 127 10.87 -12.03 9.28
N ASN A 128 9.99 -11.24 9.91
CA ASN A 128 8.92 -11.78 10.73
C ASN A 128 7.92 -12.53 9.85
N GLN A 129 7.73 -13.83 10.04
CA GLN A 129 6.83 -14.65 9.21
C GLN A 129 5.48 -14.93 9.88
N THR A 130 5.50 -15.20 11.19
CA THR A 130 4.32 -15.60 11.98
C THR A 130 4.30 -14.97 13.38
N GLY A 131 5.39 -14.31 13.78
CA GLY A 131 5.49 -13.64 15.08
C GLY A 131 4.41 -12.57 15.21
N SER A 132 3.86 -12.45 16.40
CA SER A 132 2.72 -11.58 16.70
C SER A 132 3.01 -10.65 17.88
N ALA A 133 2.26 -9.56 17.99
CA ALA A 133 2.39 -8.58 19.06
C ALA A 133 3.80 -7.98 19.22
N ASN A 134 4.51 -7.77 18.11
CA ASN A 134 5.80 -7.09 18.11
C ASN A 134 5.65 -5.59 17.84
N VAL A 135 6.48 -4.78 18.49
CA VAL A 135 6.59 -3.34 18.25
C VAL A 135 8.02 -3.03 17.80
N ALA A 136 8.20 -2.59 16.57
CA ALA A 136 9.49 -2.23 15.98
C ALA A 136 9.45 -0.80 15.45
N VAL A 137 10.16 0.13 16.10
CA VAL A 137 10.21 1.53 15.68
C VAL A 137 11.66 1.92 15.44
N GLY A 138 12.03 2.11 14.18
CA GLY A 138 13.38 2.40 13.73
C GLY A 138 13.75 1.58 12.49
N THR A 139 14.64 2.10 11.65
CA THR A 139 15.17 1.35 10.51
C THR A 139 15.84 0.06 11.01
N PHE A 140 15.52 -1.07 10.38
CA PHE A 140 16.02 -2.40 10.76
C PHE A 140 15.75 -2.84 12.22
N ALA A 141 14.85 -2.18 12.94
CA ALA A 141 14.41 -2.65 14.25
C ALA A 141 13.76 -4.04 14.10
N LEU A 142 14.20 -5.01 14.91
CA LEU A 142 13.73 -6.40 14.84
C LEU A 142 13.83 -7.05 13.44
N PHE A 143 14.80 -6.64 12.62
CA PHE A 143 14.93 -7.08 11.22
C PHE A 143 14.83 -8.61 11.03
N ASN A 144 15.59 -9.40 11.80
CA ASN A 144 15.57 -10.87 11.78
C ASN A 144 14.66 -11.50 12.84
N ASN A 145 13.68 -10.77 13.37
CA ASN A 145 12.83 -11.31 14.41
C ASN A 145 11.80 -12.30 13.86
N THR A 146 11.81 -13.52 14.40
CA THR A 146 10.84 -14.58 14.08
C THR A 146 9.97 -14.98 15.29
N SER A 147 10.05 -14.21 16.39
CA SER A 147 9.36 -14.46 17.66
C SER A 147 8.24 -13.44 17.90
N SER A 148 7.46 -13.63 18.95
CA SER A 148 6.36 -12.77 19.36
C SER A 148 6.70 -11.93 20.59
N PHE A 149 5.92 -10.87 20.84
CA PHE A 149 5.96 -10.03 22.05
C PHE A 149 7.29 -9.30 22.30
N ASN A 150 7.97 -8.87 21.23
CA ASN A 150 9.18 -8.07 21.36
C ASN A 150 8.91 -6.59 21.08
N THR A 151 9.47 -5.72 21.92
CA THR A 151 9.46 -4.26 21.73
C THR A 151 10.87 -3.77 21.48
N ALA A 152 11.10 -3.14 20.33
CA ALA A 152 12.36 -2.55 19.93
C ALA A 152 12.15 -1.13 19.39
N ILE A 153 12.76 -0.15 20.05
CA ILE A 153 12.67 1.26 19.65
C ILE A 153 14.09 1.79 19.45
N GLY A 154 14.48 1.99 18.20
CA GLY A 154 15.80 2.47 17.80
C GLY A 154 16.27 1.79 16.52
N ASP A 155 17.16 2.48 15.81
CA ASP A 155 17.84 1.97 14.62
C ASP A 155 18.63 0.68 14.95
N PHE A 156 18.35 -0.41 14.23
CA PHE A 156 18.86 -1.76 14.48
C PHE A 156 18.55 -2.36 15.88
N ALA A 157 17.62 -1.79 16.66
CA ALA A 157 17.29 -2.33 17.97
C ALA A 157 16.80 -3.79 17.84
N LEU A 158 17.46 -4.72 18.55
CA LEU A 158 17.19 -6.17 18.49
C LEU A 158 17.19 -6.76 17.07
N SER A 159 18.01 -6.23 16.16
CA SER A 159 18.03 -6.64 14.74
C SER A 159 18.23 -8.14 14.52
N GLN A 160 18.88 -8.86 15.45
CA GLN A 160 19.19 -10.30 15.37
C GLN A 160 18.39 -11.20 16.33
N ASN A 161 17.18 -10.79 16.75
CA ASN A 161 16.39 -11.57 17.72
C ASN A 161 15.62 -12.76 17.10
N THR A 162 16.26 -13.92 16.91
CA THR A 162 15.59 -15.07 16.26
C THR A 162 14.73 -15.94 17.19
N THR A 163 14.97 -15.93 18.51
CA THR A 163 14.26 -16.83 19.46
C THR A 163 13.80 -16.15 20.75
N GLY A 164 14.19 -14.91 21.01
CA GLY A 164 13.81 -14.21 22.23
C GLY A 164 12.34 -13.80 22.21
N PHE A 165 11.66 -14.02 23.33
CA PHE A 165 10.29 -13.60 23.60
C PHE A 165 10.31 -12.56 24.72
N ASP A 166 9.34 -11.64 24.77
CA ASP A 166 9.22 -10.61 25.82
C ASP A 166 10.45 -9.69 25.96
N ASN A 167 11.19 -9.43 24.88
CA ASN A 167 12.32 -8.52 24.97
C ASN A 167 11.88 -7.07 24.83
N THR A 168 12.46 -6.18 25.65
CA THR A 168 12.34 -4.73 25.48
C THR A 168 13.71 -4.11 25.25
N ALA A 169 13.92 -3.50 24.10
CA ALA A 169 15.12 -2.75 23.76
C ALA A 169 14.79 -1.33 23.30
N THR A 170 15.61 -0.40 23.77
CA THR A 170 15.54 1.02 23.42
C THR A 170 16.93 1.53 23.12
N GLY A 171 17.06 2.37 22.08
CA GLY A 171 18.31 2.91 21.57
C GLY A 171 18.83 2.17 20.34
N ARG A 172 19.80 2.79 19.65
CA ARG A 172 20.49 2.18 18.51
C ARG A 172 21.35 1.00 19.00
N GLU A 173 21.45 -0.09 18.22
CA GLU A 173 22.30 -1.25 18.55
C GLU A 173 23.75 -0.83 18.92
N GLY A 174 24.25 0.27 18.34
CA GLY A 174 25.57 0.86 18.65
C GLY A 174 25.67 1.77 19.88
N ALA A 175 24.57 2.21 20.50
CA ALA A 175 24.57 3.15 21.63
C ALA A 175 24.54 2.46 23.02
N ARG A 176 24.29 1.15 23.11
CA ARG A 176 24.19 0.39 24.39
C ARG A 176 25.52 -0.23 24.87
N LYS A 177 26.68 0.37 24.56
CA LYS A 177 27.97 0.02 25.21
C LYS A 177 28.42 1.00 26.31
N GLN A 178 27.53 1.84 26.84
CA GLN A 178 27.85 2.72 27.98
C GLN A 178 26.68 2.71 28.98
N HIS A 179 26.97 2.46 30.26
CA HIS A 179 26.06 2.32 31.42
C HIS A 179 25.25 1.02 31.47
N TYR A 180 25.55 0.03 32.33
CA TYR A 180 25.94 0.12 33.75
C TYR A 180 27.10 -0.84 34.10
N ARG A 181 28.15 -0.31 34.75
CA ARG A 181 29.03 -1.11 35.64
C ARG A 181 28.72 -0.67 37.07
N TRP A 182 28.45 -1.65 37.92
CA TRP A 182 28.17 -1.53 39.35
C TRP A 182 29.19 -0.67 40.11
N GLN A 183 28.69 0.31 40.87
CA GLN A 183 29.14 0.67 42.23
C GLN A 183 27.90 1.09 43.02
#